data_AF-A0A3D5RYH8-F1
#
_entry.id   AF-A0A3D5RYH8-F1
#
_cell.length_a   1.000
_cell.length_b   1.000
_cell.length_c   1.000
_cell.angle_alpha   90.00
_cell.angle_beta   90.00
_cell.angle_gamma   90.00
#
_symmetry.space_group_name_H-M   'P 1'
#
loop_
_entity.id
_entity.type
_entity.pdbx_description
1 polymer ?
#
loop_
_entity_poly.entity_id
_entity_poly.type
_entity_poly.pdbx_seq_one_letter_code
_entity_poly.pdbx_strand_id
1 'polypeptide(L)' 'MNLWEGKSGIYLIAEIGGNHEGDFGKAKELTELACKSGVDAVKLQIYTADSLVSKAQDPERHAHFKKFE' A
#
# COMPACT_ATOMS: atom_id res chain seq x y z
N MET A 1 21.18 10.59 16.69
CA MET A 1 21.27 9.67 15.53
C MET A 1 20.32 10.21 14.49
N ASN A 2 20.85 10.75 13.37
CA ASN A 2 20.00 11.14 12.24
C ASN A 2 19.67 9.87 11.45
N LEU A 3 18.39 9.54 11.37
CA LEU A 3 17.89 8.46 10.52
C LEU A 3 17.24 9.10 9.28
N TRP A 4 17.85 8.77 8.14
CA TRP A 4 17.54 9.07 6.73
C TRP A 4 18.20 10.28 6.06
N GLU A 5 18.83 10.05 4.89
CA GLU A 5 19.32 11.06 3.92
C GLU A 5 19.38 10.43 2.51
N GLY A 6 18.54 10.90 1.58
CA GLY A 6 18.28 10.29 0.27
C GLY A 6 19.16 10.78 -0.91
N LYS A 7 19.17 9.98 -1.98
CA LYS A 7 19.93 10.13 -3.25
C LYS A 7 21.43 10.48 -3.03
N SER A 8 22.26 9.65 -2.39
CA SER A 8 22.54 8.24 -2.69
C SER A 8 22.97 7.48 -1.42
N GLY A 9 22.20 7.67 -0.33
CA GLY A 9 22.21 6.82 0.86
C GLY A 9 21.13 5.72 0.80
N ILE A 10 20.64 5.27 1.95
CA ILE A 10 19.58 4.25 2.05
C ILE A 10 18.31 4.70 1.30
N TYR A 11 17.79 3.83 0.44
CA TYR A 11 16.54 4.07 -0.29
C TYR A 11 15.34 3.73 0.58
N LEU A 12 14.58 4.75 0.99
CA LEU A 12 13.43 4.59 1.87
C LEU A 12 12.14 4.49 1.07
N ILE A 13 11.42 3.39 1.26
CA ILE A 13 10.14 3.13 0.62
C ILE A 13 9.04 3.20 1.68
N ALA A 14 8.09 4.12 1.52
CA ALA A 14 6.84 4.08 2.26
C ALA A 14 5.92 3.01 1.67
N GLU A 15 5.78 1.88 2.37
CA GLU A 15 4.85 0.84 1.99
C GLU A 15 3.44 1.15 2.49
N ILE A 16 2.58 1.63 1.58
CA ILE A 16 1.15 1.82 1.85
C ILE A 16 0.42 0.48 1.73
N GLY A 17 0.81 -0.36 0.76
CA GLY A 17 0.16 -1.65 0.51
C GLY A 17 -1.35 -1.48 0.30
N GLY A 18 -2.15 -2.21 1.09
CA GLY A 18 -3.61 -2.10 1.13
C GLY A 18 -4.17 -1.24 2.28
N ASN A 19 -3.37 -0.40 2.95
CA ASN A 19 -3.85 0.37 4.12
C ASN A 19 -4.92 1.43 3.79
N HIS A 20 -5.24 1.60 2.50
CA HIS A 20 -6.35 2.42 2.03
C HIS A 20 -7.70 1.70 2.05
N GLU A 21 -7.74 0.38 2.30
CA GLU A 21 -8.97 -0.43 2.43
C GLU A 21 -9.96 -0.31 1.26
N GLY A 22 -9.44 -0.09 0.05
CA GLY A 22 -10.24 0.12 -1.16
C GLY A 22 -10.77 1.55 -1.35
N ASP A 23 -10.53 2.46 -0.41
CA ASP A 23 -10.93 3.87 -0.54
C ASP A 23 -9.87 4.67 -1.31
N PHE A 24 -10.25 5.20 -2.48
CA PHE A 24 -9.36 6.01 -3.32
C PHE A 24 -8.95 7.34 -2.66
N GLY A 25 -9.86 7.97 -1.91
CA GLY A 25 -9.58 9.19 -1.15
C GLY A 25 -8.53 8.93 -0.08
N LYS A 26 -8.64 7.81 0.65
CA LYS A 26 -7.66 7.37 1.64
C LYS A 26 -6.32 7.02 1.00
N ALA A 27 -6.32 6.35 -0.16
CA ALA A 27 -5.10 6.06 -0.91
C ALA A 27 -4.35 7.35 -1.29
N LYS A 28 -5.08 8.38 -1.73
CA LYS A 28 -4.51 9.70 -2.03
C LYS A 28 -3.96 10.38 -0.78
N GLU A 29 -4.72 10.40 0.32
CA GLU A 29 -4.30 10.97 1.60
C GLU A 29 -2.99 10.33 2.11
N LEU A 30 -2.93 8.99 2.12
CA LEU A 30 -1.75 8.24 2.56
C LEU A 30 -0.54 8.51 1.66
N THR A 31 -0.75 8.62 0.34
CA THR A 31 0.30 8.95 -0.62
C THR A 31 0.85 10.35 -0.39
N GLU A 32 -0.02 11.34 -0.16
CA GLU A 32 0.40 12.71 0.15
C GLU A 32 1.19 12.79 1.46
N LEU A 33 0.77 12.03 2.49
CA LEU A 33 1.50 11.93 3.77
C LEU A 33 2.88 11.29 3.58
N ALA A 34 2.95 10.21 2.80
CA ALA A 34 4.21 9.56 2.48
C ALA A 34 5.17 10.51 1.76
N CYS A 35 4.71 11.22 0.72
CA CYS A 35 5.54 12.21 0.02
C CYS A 35 6.06 13.32 0.97
N LYS A 36 5.23 13.78 1.91
CA LYS A 36 5.62 14.80 2.91
C LYS A 36 6.62 14.29 3.95
N SER A 37 6.71 12.97 4.15
CA SER A 37 7.63 12.36 5.12
C SER A 37 9.07 12.26 4.64
N GLY A 38 9.34 12.60 3.36
CA GLY A 38 10.68 12.55 2.79
C GLY A 38 11.12 11.15 2.38
N VAL A 39 10.21 10.27 1.97
CA VAL A 39 10.62 8.98 1.38
C VAL A 39 11.09 9.15 -0.06
N ASP A 40 11.94 8.22 -0.53
CA ASP A 40 12.37 8.18 -1.93
C ASP A 40 11.27 7.61 -2.85
N ALA A 41 10.46 6.68 -2.34
CA ALA A 41 9.34 6.10 -3.08
C ALA A 41 8.15 5.73 -2.20
N VAL A 42 7.01 5.63 -2.86
CA VAL A 42 5.77 5.08 -2.29
C VAL A 42 5.47 3.76 -2.99
N LYS A 43 5.09 2.73 -2.22
CA LYS A 43 4.72 1.42 -2.74
C LYS A 43 3.27 1.07 -2.41
N LEU A 44 2.50 0.80 -3.46
CA LEU A 44 1.14 0.28 -3.42
C LEU A 44 1.15 -1.19 -3.85
N GLN A 45 0.11 -1.94 -3.46
CA GLN A 45 -0.09 -3.31 -3.91
C GLN A 45 -1.27 -3.34 -4.89
N ILE A 46 -1.06 -3.96 -6.05
CA ILE A 46 -2.09 -4.13 -7.08
C ILE A 46 -2.37 -5.63 -7.17
N TYR A 47 -3.58 -6.02 -6.83
CA TYR A 47 -4.06 -7.40 -6.90
C TYR A 47 -5.56 -7.40 -7.12
N THR A 48 -6.07 -8.52 -7.63
CA THR A 48 -7.49 -8.86 -7.56
C THR A 48 -7.68 -9.91 -6.47
N ALA A 49 -8.87 -9.95 -5.86
CA ALA A 49 -9.22 -10.98 -4.88
C ALA A 49 -9.02 -12.38 -5.46
N ASP A 50 -9.36 -12.57 -6.74
CA ASP A 50 -9.21 -13.83 -7.46
C ASP A 50 -7.75 -14.25 -7.68
N SER A 51 -6.82 -13.28 -7.73
CA SER A 51 -5.38 -13.54 -7.83
C SER A 51 -4.70 -13.86 -6.49
N LEU A 52 -5.33 -13.49 -5.37
CA LEU A 52 -4.70 -13.51 -4.04
C LEU A 52 -5.28 -14.58 -3.11
N VAL A 53 -6.59 -14.84 -3.18
CA VAL A 53 -7.30 -15.72 -2.23
C VAL A 53 -8.22 -16.67 -2.97
N SER A 54 -8.19 -17.95 -2.57
CA SER A 54 -9.15 -18.93 -3.08
C SER A 54 -10.54 -18.69 -2.48
N LYS A 55 -11.49 -18.25 -3.32
CA LYS A 55 -12.90 -18.07 -2.93
C LYS A 55 -13.54 -19.32 -2.33
N ALA A 56 -13.12 -20.51 -2.76
CA ALA A 56 -13.66 -21.77 -2.26
C ALA A 56 -13.14 -22.13 -0.86
N GLN A 57 -11.94 -21.68 -0.49
CA GLN A 57 -11.33 -21.97 0.80
C GLN A 57 -11.62 -20.88 1.84
N ASP A 58 -11.65 -19.61 1.42
CA ASP A 58 -11.86 -18.48 2.32
C ASP A 58 -12.72 -17.39 1.62
N PRO A 59 -14.05 -17.59 1.57
CA PRO A 59 -14.96 -16.68 0.88
C PRO A 59 -15.05 -15.31 1.56
N GLU A 60 -14.87 -15.23 2.88
CA GLU A 60 -14.90 -13.97 3.62
C GLU A 60 -13.68 -13.11 3.31
N ARG A 61 -12.48 -13.71 3.31
CA ARG A 61 -11.25 -12.99 2.96
C ARG A 61 -11.19 -12.64 1.49
N HIS A 62 -11.73 -13.49 0.60
CA HIS A 62 -11.94 -13.14 -0.80
C HIS A 62 -12.84 -11.92 -0.95
N ALA A 63 -13.99 -11.90 -0.27
CA ALA A 63 -14.92 -10.76 -0.29
C ALA A 63 -14.30 -9.48 0.31
N HIS A 64 -13.42 -9.61 1.31
CA HIS A 64 -12.66 -8.48 1.85
C HIS A 64 -11.77 -7.83 0.77
N PHE A 65 -10.96 -8.64 0.07
CA PHE A 65 -10.06 -8.11 -0.96
C PHE A 65 -10.77 -7.63 -2.22
N LYS A 66 -12.02 -8.07 -2.48
CA LYS A 66 -12.81 -7.52 -3.60
C LYS A 66 -13.08 -6.02 -3.49
N LYS A 67 -13.01 -5.45 -2.29
CA LYS A 67 -13.17 -4.00 -2.08
C LYS A 67 -12.01 -3.18 -2.65
N PHE A 68 -10.89 -3.82 -2.96
CA PHE A 68 -9.64 -3.18 -3.36
C PHE A 68 -9.49 -3.09 -4.89
N GLU A 69 -10.49 -3.59 -5.64
CA GLU A 69 -10.57 -3.55 -7.11
C GLU A 69 -11.38 -2.33 -7.60
#